data_AF-T1HT90-F1
#
_entry.id   AF-T1HT90-F1
#
_cell.length_a   1.000
_cell.length_b   1.000
_cell.length_c   1.000
_cell.angle_alpha   90.00
_cell.angle_beta   90.00
_cell.angle_gamma   90.00
#
_symmetry.space_group_name_H-M   'P 1'
#
loop_
_entity.id
_entity.type
_entity.pdbx_description
1 polymer ?
#
loop_
_entity_poly.entity_id
_entity_poly.type
_entity_poly.pdbx_seq_one_letter_code
_entity_poly.pdbx_strand_id
1 'polypeptide(L)'
;MLGLTKKVQIDKLSFHEGMIVRIKLRNFMTYDKVEIHAQPKLNFILGPNGTGKSTFLCAIIIGLGGKPSIIGRSSNLADYIKRGCDQSKIEIELYNPDGMNYIVTRLISASAASCSWKLHGKTASFKQVSEMIDKLNIQINNLCMILPQDRVQDFTKMNKKQLLEHTQKSVGNGDMAEIYDKLCTTRNSVKDLKIELKEKTQKYEEELQILKRMEVDVKSFRERQDALDKIEIMKKKEAWLAYEEKSASFIQLNAESKKFLSQYEESKQHLKPFLDVINEGRKKELALYSKIKSQNKVSSQAEMKQNDLKKHFLKIKNSIFSVKEDLKAKIEAEEKREMEINHLKDEIAVMETSIPKKTGQFSV
;
A
#
# COMPACT_ATOMS: atom_id res chain seq x y z
N MET A 1 29.16 -99.44 44.91
CA MET A 1 29.96 -99.38 43.68
C MET A 1 29.01 -99.19 42.49
N LEU A 2 28.76 -97.95 42.07
CA LEU A 2 28.05 -97.65 40.82
C LEU A 2 29.01 -96.81 39.97
N GLY A 3 29.45 -97.39 38.86
CA GLY A 3 30.50 -96.87 38.00
C GLY A 3 30.10 -95.60 37.28
N LEU A 4 30.69 -94.47 37.69
CA LEU A 4 30.75 -93.24 36.92
C LEU A 4 32.00 -93.29 36.02
N THR A 5 31.93 -94.02 34.91
CA THR A 5 32.92 -93.94 33.83
C THR A 5 32.22 -93.91 32.48
N LYS A 6 31.30 -92.96 32.29
CA LYS A 6 31.07 -92.43 30.94
C LYS A 6 32.24 -91.51 30.63
N LYS A 7 33.24 -92.05 29.91
CA LYS A 7 34.19 -91.21 29.15
C LYS A 7 33.34 -90.32 28.25
N VAL A 8 33.19 -89.05 28.63
CA VAL A 8 32.69 -88.02 27.72
C VAL A 8 33.66 -88.02 26.55
N GLN A 9 33.21 -88.47 25.38
CA GLN A 9 33.88 -88.20 24.13
C GLN A 9 33.88 -86.69 23.97
N ILE A 10 34.97 -86.04 24.39
CA ILE A 10 35.21 -84.64 24.07
C ILE A 10 35.44 -84.63 22.56
N ASP A 11 34.42 -84.22 21.81
CA ASP A 11 34.54 -83.93 20.37
C ASP A 11 35.88 -83.23 20.11
N LYS A 12 36.60 -83.63 19.06
CA LYS A 12 37.84 -82.99 18.64
C LYS A 12 37.65 -81.48 18.68
N LEU A 13 38.30 -80.83 19.64
CA LEU A 13 38.21 -79.40 19.85
C LEU A 13 38.79 -78.70 18.63
N SER A 14 37.94 -78.10 17.79
CA SER A 14 38.35 -77.35 16.61
C SER A 14 38.39 -75.85 16.92
N PHE A 15 39.37 -75.16 16.34
CA PHE A 15 39.38 -73.70 16.31
C PHE A 15 38.26 -73.19 15.41
N HIS A 16 37.70 -72.04 15.76
CA HIS A 16 36.80 -71.27 14.90
C HIS A 16 37.51 -70.01 14.46
N GLU A 17 37.07 -69.44 13.34
CA GLU A 17 37.64 -68.20 12.79
C GLU A 17 37.71 -67.10 13.87
N GLY A 18 38.83 -66.38 13.92
CA GLY A 18 39.04 -65.30 14.89
C GLY A 18 39.48 -65.75 16.29
N MET A 19 39.51 -67.06 16.60
CA MET A 19 40.05 -67.55 17.87
C MET A 19 41.55 -67.26 17.98
N ILE A 20 41.99 -66.80 19.15
CA ILE A 20 43.43 -66.62 19.41
C ILE A 20 44.10 -67.99 19.45
N VAL A 21 45.16 -68.16 18.65
CA VAL A 21 45.99 -69.37 18.59
C VAL A 21 47.29 -69.15 19.37
N ARG A 22 47.87 -67.95 19.24
CA ARG A 22 49.17 -67.63 19.83
C ARG A 22 49.26 -66.17 20.23
N ILE A 23 49.90 -65.92 21.36
CA ILE A 23 50.25 -64.57 21.83
C ILE A 23 51.75 -64.55 22.12
N LYS A 24 52.47 -63.65 21.46
CA LYS A 24 53.91 -63.47 21.63
C LYS A 24 54.19 -62.02 22.01
N LEU A 25 54.83 -61.84 23.16
CA LEU A 25 55.17 -60.54 23.72
C LEU A 25 56.68 -60.40 23.81
N ARG A 26 57.18 -59.19 23.57
CA ARG A 26 58.58 -58.82 23.79
C ARG A 26 58.64 -57.44 24.44
N ASN A 27 59.38 -57.31 25.53
CA ASN A 27 59.55 -56.09 26.31
C ASN A 27 58.20 -55.44 26.67
N PHE A 28 57.20 -56.23 27.09
CA PHE A 28 55.85 -55.75 27.38
C PHE A 28 55.58 -55.91 28.87
N MET A 29 55.43 -54.78 29.57
CA MET A 29 55.27 -54.68 31.02
C MET A 29 56.29 -55.54 31.80
N THR A 30 55.87 -56.67 32.35
CA THR A 30 56.70 -57.56 33.18
C THR A 30 57.53 -58.55 32.38
N TYR A 31 57.26 -58.74 31.08
CA TYR A 31 57.88 -59.80 30.27
C TYR A 31 58.96 -59.25 29.32
N ASP A 32 60.15 -59.87 29.36
CA ASP A 32 61.20 -59.68 28.33
C ASP A 32 60.81 -60.34 27.02
N LYS A 33 60.44 -61.62 27.10
CA LYS A 33 59.97 -62.42 25.98
C LYS A 33 59.08 -63.53 26.53
N VAL A 34 57.86 -63.63 26.03
CA VAL A 34 56.97 -64.74 26.36
C VAL A 34 56.14 -65.11 25.13
N GLU A 35 55.87 -66.39 24.99
CA GLU A 35 55.07 -66.95 23.90
C GLU A 35 54.15 -68.00 24.50
N ILE A 36 52.85 -67.82 24.29
CA ILE A 36 51.81 -68.74 24.77
C ILE A 36 50.96 -69.20 23.59
N HIS A 37 50.56 -70.46 23.64
CA HIS A 37 49.67 -71.07 22.66
C HIS A 37 48.35 -71.38 23.33
N ALA A 38 47.27 -70.78 22.82
CA ALA A 38 45.94 -71.00 23.33
C ALA A 38 45.35 -72.28 22.72
N GLN A 39 44.56 -72.99 23.52
CA GLN A 39 43.75 -74.11 23.11
C GLN A 39 42.34 -73.65 22.73
N PRO A 40 41.59 -74.41 21.92
CA PRO A 40 40.20 -74.07 21.64
C PRO A 40 39.35 -74.07 22.93
N LYS A 41 38.37 -73.16 22.98
CA LYS A 41 37.44 -72.96 24.10
C LYS A 41 38.09 -72.31 25.34
N LEU A 42 38.53 -73.10 26.32
CA LEU A 42 38.85 -72.61 27.66
C LEU A 42 40.35 -72.66 27.95
N ASN A 43 40.91 -71.52 28.33
CA ASN A 43 42.32 -71.36 28.68
C ASN A 43 42.44 -70.73 30.07
N PHE A 44 43.29 -71.30 30.93
CA PHE A 44 43.58 -70.76 32.26
C PHE A 44 45.02 -70.25 32.34
N ILE A 45 45.18 -68.99 32.75
CA ILE A 45 46.50 -68.39 33.04
C ILE A 45 46.64 -68.33 34.56
N LEU A 46 47.46 -69.23 35.12
CA LEU A 46 47.68 -69.38 36.55
C LEU A 46 49.02 -68.78 36.97
N GLY A 47 49.08 -68.26 38.19
CA GLY A 47 50.34 -67.75 38.76
C GLY A 47 50.11 -66.88 40.01
N PRO A 48 51.15 -66.69 40.84
CA PRO A 48 51.12 -65.77 41.98
C PRO A 48 50.72 -64.34 41.62
N ASN A 49 50.31 -63.54 42.60
CA ASN A 49 50.02 -62.12 42.36
C ASN A 49 51.30 -61.37 41.97
N GLY A 50 51.16 -60.41 41.06
CA GLY A 50 52.31 -59.64 40.54
C GLY A 50 53.10 -60.29 39.40
N THR A 51 52.81 -61.53 39.01
CA THR A 51 53.56 -62.23 37.93
C THR A 51 53.17 -61.83 36.50
N GLY A 52 52.28 -60.83 36.33
CA GLY A 52 51.86 -60.37 35.01
C GLY A 52 50.77 -61.21 34.34
N LYS A 53 49.85 -61.83 35.11
CA LYS A 53 48.68 -62.53 34.54
C LYS A 53 47.78 -61.59 33.73
N SER A 54 47.37 -60.48 34.36
CA SER A 54 46.50 -59.46 33.73
C SER A 54 47.19 -58.74 32.57
N THR A 55 48.52 -58.83 32.46
CA THR A 55 49.30 -58.28 31.35
C THR A 55 48.94 -58.94 30.02
N PHE A 56 48.57 -60.22 30.00
CA PHE A 56 48.12 -60.87 28.77
C PHE A 56 46.82 -60.26 28.25
N LEU A 57 45.87 -59.96 29.14
CA LEU A 57 44.63 -59.29 28.76
C LEU A 57 44.91 -57.88 28.20
N CYS A 58 45.79 -57.11 28.86
CA CYS A 58 46.24 -55.82 28.34
C CYS A 58 46.89 -55.95 26.96
N ALA A 59 47.70 -56.99 26.76
CA ALA A 59 48.36 -57.25 25.49
C ALA A 59 47.37 -57.62 24.39
N ILE A 60 46.31 -58.38 24.69
CA ILE A 60 45.24 -58.69 23.73
C ILE A 60 44.52 -57.40 23.33
N ILE A 61 44.10 -56.59 24.30
CA ILE A 61 43.39 -55.32 24.05
C ILE A 61 44.26 -54.39 23.20
N ILE A 62 45.51 -54.13 23.61
CA ILE A 62 46.40 -53.22 22.90
C ILE A 62 46.82 -53.82 21.55
N GLY A 63 47.18 -55.10 21.52
CA GLY A 63 47.66 -55.79 20.31
C GLY A 63 46.63 -55.86 19.20
N LEU A 64 45.34 -55.89 19.55
CA LEU A 64 44.22 -55.90 18.60
C LEU A 64 43.65 -54.49 18.33
N GLY A 65 44.29 -53.40 18.77
CA GLY A 65 43.84 -52.04 18.40
C GLY A 65 42.94 -51.33 19.41
N GLY A 66 42.70 -51.94 20.57
CA GLY A 66 42.07 -51.28 21.70
C GLY A 66 42.85 -50.05 22.18
N LYS A 67 42.11 -49.05 22.66
CA LYS A 67 42.66 -47.85 23.29
C LYS A 67 43.08 -48.17 24.74
N PRO A 68 44.18 -47.60 25.25
CA PRO A 68 44.60 -47.79 26.65
C PRO A 68 43.54 -47.40 27.68
N SER A 69 42.68 -46.45 27.33
CA SER A 69 41.55 -46.05 28.17
C SER A 69 40.72 -47.25 28.59
N ILE A 70 40.42 -48.20 27.68
CA ILE A 70 39.59 -49.39 27.94
C ILE A 70 40.16 -50.26 29.06
N ILE A 71 41.48 -50.30 29.23
CA ILE A 71 42.13 -51.11 30.26
C ILE A 71 41.90 -50.48 31.64
N GLY A 72 41.86 -49.15 31.73
CA GLY A 72 41.68 -48.41 32.98
C GLY A 72 42.96 -48.20 33.80
N ARG A 73 44.13 -48.64 33.30
CA ARG A 73 45.40 -48.64 34.06
C ARG A 73 46.34 -47.48 33.75
N SER A 74 46.50 -47.15 32.47
CA SER A 74 47.26 -45.99 31.99
C SER A 74 46.67 -45.50 30.67
N SER A 75 46.70 -44.18 30.46
CA SER A 75 46.30 -43.52 29.21
C SER A 75 47.37 -43.60 28.11
N ASN A 76 48.64 -43.78 28.48
CA ASN A 76 49.77 -43.71 27.56
C ASN A 76 50.23 -45.11 27.14
N LEU A 77 50.41 -45.32 25.83
CA LEU A 77 50.89 -46.61 25.30
C LEU A 77 52.33 -46.93 25.73
N ALA A 78 53.16 -45.91 25.91
CA ALA A 78 54.55 -46.06 26.36
C ALA A 78 54.65 -46.72 27.75
N ASP A 79 53.65 -46.54 28.62
CA ASP A 79 53.64 -47.10 29.98
C ASP A 79 53.48 -48.63 29.98
N TYR A 80 53.10 -49.22 28.85
CA TYR A 80 53.00 -50.66 28.67
C TYR A 80 54.32 -51.27 28.17
N ILE A 81 55.32 -50.45 27.82
CA ILE A 81 56.67 -50.91 27.51
C ILE A 81 57.36 -51.32 28.81
N LYS A 82 58.13 -52.42 28.79
CA LYS A 82 58.93 -52.82 29.95
C LYS A 82 59.89 -51.69 30.35
N ARG A 83 59.98 -51.39 31.65
CA ARG A 83 60.89 -50.38 32.18
C ARG A 83 62.33 -50.65 31.74
N GLY A 84 63.03 -49.62 31.27
CA GLY A 84 64.39 -49.73 30.75
C GLY A 84 64.50 -50.23 29.31
N CYS A 85 63.37 -50.37 28.58
CA CYS A 85 63.34 -50.67 27.16
C CYS A 85 62.71 -49.51 26.38
N ASP A 86 63.21 -49.26 25.17
CA ASP A 86 62.69 -48.19 24.31
C ASP A 86 61.52 -48.64 23.43
N GLN A 87 61.35 -49.96 23.25
CA GLN A 87 60.36 -50.53 22.35
C GLN A 87 59.75 -51.81 22.91
N SER A 88 58.48 -52.03 22.55
CA SER A 88 57.71 -53.23 22.83
C SER A 88 57.08 -53.80 21.57
N LYS A 89 56.99 -55.13 21.48
CA LYS A 89 56.34 -55.84 20.39
C LYS A 89 55.27 -56.79 20.94
N ILE A 90 54.07 -56.67 20.39
CA ILE A 90 52.95 -57.59 20.63
C ILE A 90 52.61 -58.24 19.30
N GLU A 91 52.54 -59.57 19.28
CA GLU A 91 52.15 -60.36 18.12
C GLU A 91 51.05 -61.33 18.54
N ILE A 92 49.90 -61.22 17.89
CA ILE A 92 48.71 -62.03 18.16
C ILE A 92 48.35 -62.74 16.86
N GLU A 93 48.17 -64.04 16.97
CA GLU A 93 47.76 -64.91 15.87
C GLU A 93 46.33 -65.36 16.08
N LEU A 94 45.47 -65.05 15.11
CA LEU A 94 44.06 -65.44 15.10
C LEU A 94 43.85 -66.51 14.03
N TYR A 95 43.07 -67.53 14.37
CA TYR A 95 42.79 -68.65 13.48
C TYR A 95 42.00 -68.19 12.25
N ASN A 96 42.42 -68.67 11.08
CA ASN A 96 41.71 -68.50 9.82
C ASN A 96 41.45 -69.89 9.22
N PRO A 97 40.20 -70.34 9.07
CA PRO A 97 39.89 -71.65 8.49
C PRO A 97 40.24 -71.72 6.99
N ASP A 98 40.21 -70.59 6.28
CA ASP A 98 40.32 -70.53 4.82
C ASP A 98 41.75 -70.33 4.31
N GLY A 99 42.76 -70.38 5.19
CA GLY A 99 44.14 -70.25 4.78
C GLY A 99 45.11 -69.94 5.91
N MET A 100 45.96 -68.93 5.68
CA MET A 100 46.93 -68.52 6.69
C MET A 100 46.26 -67.72 7.80
N ASN A 101 46.59 -68.06 9.05
CA ASN A 101 46.16 -67.36 10.26
C ASN A 101 46.48 -65.86 10.18
N TYR A 102 45.59 -65.03 10.72
CA TYR A 102 45.78 -63.60 10.80
C TYR A 102 46.81 -63.26 11.87
N ILE A 103 47.99 -62.80 11.45
CA ILE A 103 49.06 -62.40 12.38
C ILE A 103 49.06 -60.88 12.47
N VAL A 104 48.54 -60.37 13.58
CA VAL A 104 48.53 -58.95 13.91
C VAL A 104 49.74 -58.65 14.78
N THR A 105 50.57 -57.71 14.34
CA THR A 105 51.72 -57.24 15.12
C THR A 105 51.60 -55.75 15.38
N ARG A 106 51.70 -55.37 16.66
CA ARG A 106 51.82 -53.98 17.08
C ARG A 106 53.21 -53.71 17.64
N LEU A 107 53.85 -52.67 17.14
CA LEU A 107 55.12 -52.16 17.63
C LEU A 107 54.88 -50.82 18.33
N ILE A 108 55.32 -50.72 19.57
CA ILE A 108 55.17 -49.54 20.43
C ILE A 108 56.57 -49.01 20.71
N SER A 109 56.79 -47.73 20.47
CA SER A 109 58.05 -47.03 20.76
C SER A 109 57.83 -46.00 21.86
N ALA A 110 58.79 -45.87 22.78
CA ALA A 110 58.77 -44.87 23.84
C ALA A 110 59.06 -43.45 23.30
N SER A 111 59.90 -43.36 22.27
CA SER A 111 60.40 -42.09 21.70
C SER A 111 59.50 -41.49 20.62
N ALA A 112 58.65 -42.31 19.99
CA ALA A 112 57.78 -41.86 18.90
C ALA A 112 56.33 -41.88 19.37
N ALA A 113 55.61 -40.78 19.12
CA ALA A 113 54.16 -40.73 19.29
C ALA A 113 53.40 -41.72 18.37
N SER A 114 54.11 -42.40 17.45
CA SER A 114 53.55 -43.35 16.50
C SER A 114 53.77 -44.80 16.92
N CYS A 115 52.68 -45.56 16.91
CA CYS A 115 52.71 -47.02 16.85
C CYS A 115 52.74 -47.46 15.38
N SER A 116 53.48 -48.53 15.08
CA SER A 116 53.38 -49.17 13.76
C SER A 116 52.67 -50.50 13.84
N TRP A 117 51.94 -50.81 12.78
CA TRP A 117 51.14 -52.02 12.64
C TRP A 117 51.71 -52.87 11.52
N LYS A 118 51.71 -54.19 11.72
CA LYS A 118 51.99 -55.14 10.65
C LYS A 118 50.92 -56.22 10.63
N LEU A 119 50.50 -56.58 9.43
CA LEU A 119 49.61 -57.72 9.16
C LEU A 119 50.39 -58.74 8.34
N HIS A 120 50.49 -59.98 8.83
CA HIS A 120 51.31 -61.04 8.23
C HIS A 120 52.75 -60.59 7.94
N GLY A 121 53.33 -59.79 8.85
CA GLY A 121 54.70 -59.26 8.73
C GLY A 121 54.87 -58.07 7.80
N LYS A 122 53.85 -57.68 7.02
CA LYS A 122 53.86 -56.50 6.14
C LYS A 122 53.31 -55.28 6.86
N THR A 123 53.88 -54.10 6.61
CA THR A 123 53.39 -52.84 7.19
C THR A 123 51.92 -52.61 6.81
N ALA A 124 51.09 -52.31 7.80
CA ALA A 124 49.67 -52.06 7.64
C ALA A 124 49.27 -50.75 8.34
N SER A 125 48.14 -50.20 7.92
CA SER A 125 47.48 -49.09 8.62
C SER A 125 46.61 -49.60 9.77
N PHE A 126 46.36 -48.75 10.77
CA PHE A 126 45.39 -49.07 11.83
C PHE A 126 44.00 -49.36 11.28
N LYS A 127 43.57 -48.67 10.22
CA LYS A 127 42.27 -48.88 9.57
C LYS A 127 42.13 -50.31 9.03
N GLN A 128 43.15 -50.83 8.34
CA GLN A 128 43.15 -52.21 7.84
C GLN A 128 43.09 -53.24 8.97
N VAL A 129 43.79 -52.98 10.08
CA VAL A 129 43.75 -53.85 11.27
C VAL A 129 42.34 -53.81 11.89
N SER A 130 41.76 -52.62 12.06
CA SER A 130 40.40 -52.45 12.59
C SER A 130 39.37 -53.18 11.74
N GLU A 131 39.38 -52.95 10.41
CA GLU A 131 38.43 -53.59 9.49
C GLU A 131 38.51 -55.13 9.52
N MET A 132 39.70 -55.70 9.68
CA MET A 132 39.85 -57.14 9.84
C MET A 132 39.26 -57.64 11.16
N ILE A 133 39.53 -56.94 12.25
CA ILE A 133 39.05 -57.31 13.59
C ILE A 133 37.53 -57.15 13.70
N ASP A 134 36.99 -56.12 13.06
CA ASP A 134 35.55 -55.89 12.96
C ASP A 134 34.86 -57.00 12.15
N LYS A 135 35.47 -57.48 11.05
CA LYS A 135 34.98 -58.65 10.29
C LYS A 135 34.96 -59.93 11.11
N LEU A 136 35.92 -60.10 12.01
CA LEU A 136 35.99 -61.24 12.94
C LEU A 136 35.04 -61.10 14.14
N ASN A 137 34.24 -60.02 14.19
CA ASN A 137 33.35 -59.66 15.29
C ASN A 137 34.04 -59.61 16.66
N ILE A 138 35.32 -59.20 16.70
CA ILE A 138 36.10 -59.10 17.93
C ILE A 138 35.93 -57.68 18.51
N GLN A 139 35.05 -57.55 19.50
CA GLN A 139 34.67 -56.25 20.06
C GLN A 139 35.51 -55.88 21.29
N ILE A 140 36.69 -55.32 21.06
CA ILE A 140 37.64 -54.97 22.12
C ILE A 140 37.12 -53.88 23.07
N ASN A 141 36.26 -52.99 22.54
CA ASN A 141 35.67 -51.89 23.30
C ASN A 141 34.46 -52.31 24.14
N ASN A 142 34.02 -53.56 24.03
CA ASN A 142 32.81 -54.04 24.68
C ASN A 142 33.12 -54.79 25.98
N LEU A 143 32.71 -54.23 27.12
CA LEU A 143 32.97 -54.81 28.44
C LEU A 143 32.27 -56.17 28.66
N CYS A 144 31.26 -56.51 27.84
CA CYS A 144 30.62 -57.83 27.88
C CYS A 144 31.50 -58.94 27.27
N MET A 145 32.44 -58.60 26.38
CA MET A 145 33.35 -59.56 25.74
C MET A 145 34.71 -59.58 26.44
N ILE A 146 35.20 -58.41 26.87
CA ILE A 146 36.48 -58.25 27.55
C ILE A 146 36.24 -57.52 28.87
N LEU A 147 36.60 -58.15 29.98
CA LEU A 147 36.46 -57.56 31.30
C LEU A 147 37.84 -57.29 31.94
N PRO A 148 38.42 -56.09 31.77
CA PRO A 148 39.67 -55.71 32.41
C PRO A 148 39.51 -55.66 33.93
N GLN A 149 40.53 -56.12 34.66
CA GLN A 149 40.53 -56.15 36.12
C GLN A 149 40.20 -54.78 36.74
N ASP A 150 40.77 -53.69 36.18
CA ASP A 150 40.58 -52.33 36.70
C ASP A 150 39.23 -51.70 36.28
N ARG A 151 38.49 -52.33 35.36
CA ARG A 151 37.20 -51.85 34.83
C ARG A 151 36.00 -52.73 35.15
N VAL A 152 36.17 -53.72 36.04
CA VAL A 152 35.06 -54.59 36.47
C VAL A 152 33.90 -53.79 37.07
N GLN A 153 34.20 -52.69 37.78
CA GLN A 153 33.19 -51.82 38.37
C GLN A 153 32.38 -51.04 37.31
N ASP A 154 32.95 -50.77 36.14
CA ASP A 154 32.24 -50.04 35.09
C ASP A 154 31.14 -50.91 34.47
N PHE A 155 31.37 -52.23 34.40
CA PHE A 155 30.38 -53.19 33.98
C PHE A 155 29.17 -53.23 34.95
N THR A 156 29.40 -53.17 36.26
CA THR A 156 28.31 -53.18 37.25
C THR A 156 27.52 -51.87 37.30
N LYS A 157 28.11 -50.76 36.85
CA LYS A 157 27.45 -49.45 36.73
C LYS A 157 26.60 -49.30 35.47
N MET A 158 26.66 -50.23 34.53
CA MET A 158 25.87 -50.14 33.29
C MET A 158 24.37 -50.22 33.57
N ASN A 159 23.61 -49.31 32.95
CA ASN A 159 22.15 -49.38 32.99
C ASN A 159 21.63 -50.55 32.15
N LYS A 160 20.42 -51.04 32.46
CA LYS A 160 19.78 -52.16 31.75
C LYS A 160 19.76 -52.00 30.22
N LYS A 161 19.58 -50.76 29.73
CA LYS A 161 19.60 -50.44 28.29
C LYS A 161 21.00 -50.61 27.69
N GLN A 162 22.03 -50.11 28.36
CA GLN A 162 23.41 -50.23 27.94
C GLN A 162 23.84 -51.70 27.97
N LEU A 163 23.48 -52.43 29.03
CA LEU A 163 23.77 -53.85 29.14
C LEU A 163 23.13 -54.64 27.98
N LEU A 164 21.88 -54.33 27.62
CA LEU A 164 21.21 -54.92 26.47
C LEU A 164 21.95 -54.61 25.16
N GLU A 165 22.31 -53.34 24.93
CA GLU A 165 23.03 -52.91 23.73
C GLU A 165 24.39 -53.61 23.60
N HIS A 166 25.19 -53.60 24.68
CA HIS A 166 26.47 -54.27 24.73
C HIS A 166 26.33 -55.79 24.56
N THR A 167 25.30 -56.41 25.13
CA THR A 167 25.02 -57.84 24.96
C THR A 167 24.63 -58.16 23.52
N GLN A 168 23.75 -57.36 22.90
CA GLN A 168 23.33 -57.54 21.50
C GLN A 168 24.51 -57.42 20.55
N LYS A 169 25.40 -56.45 20.81
CA LYS A 169 26.64 -56.28 20.06
C LYS A 169 27.57 -57.49 20.22
N SER A 170 27.69 -58.08 21.42
CA SER A 170 28.57 -59.24 21.66
C SER A 170 28.02 -60.58 21.17
N VAL A 171 26.70 -60.79 21.23
CA VAL A 171 26.06 -62.09 20.96
C VAL A 171 25.57 -62.19 19.51
N GLY A 172 25.24 -61.07 18.88
CA GLY A 172 24.72 -61.04 17.51
C GLY A 172 25.82 -61.08 16.44
N ASN A 173 25.46 -61.56 15.25
CA ASN A 173 26.29 -61.50 14.02
C ASN A 173 26.43 -60.07 13.45
N GLY A 174 26.41 -59.03 14.30
CA GLY A 174 26.33 -57.62 13.88
C GLY A 174 24.93 -57.15 13.48
N ASP A 175 24.17 -57.97 12.76
CA ASP A 175 22.85 -57.61 12.18
C ASP A 175 21.84 -57.09 13.22
N MET A 176 21.77 -57.73 14.40
CA MET A 176 20.79 -57.37 15.43
C MET A 176 21.03 -55.97 15.98
N ALA A 177 22.30 -55.58 16.16
CA ALA A 177 22.67 -54.26 16.63
C ALA A 177 22.36 -53.20 15.56
N GLU A 178 22.65 -53.49 14.28
CA GLU A 178 22.31 -52.59 13.18
C GLU A 178 20.80 -52.38 13.02
N ILE A 179 20.01 -53.46 13.15
CA ILE A 179 18.55 -53.39 13.09
C ILE A 179 18.03 -52.52 14.24
N TYR A 180 18.58 -52.70 15.45
CA TYR A 180 18.20 -51.89 16.60
C TYR A 180 18.54 -50.40 16.40
N ASP A 181 19.72 -50.09 15.85
CA ASP A 181 20.12 -48.71 15.54
C ASP A 181 19.24 -48.08 14.45
N LYS A 182 18.92 -48.84 13.40
CA LYS A 182 17.96 -48.44 12.36
C LYS A 182 16.60 -48.14 12.95
N LEU A 183 16.07 -49.02 13.81
CA LEU A 183 14.78 -48.83 14.48
C LEU A 183 14.78 -47.57 15.35
N CYS A 184 15.84 -47.31 16.11
CA CYS A 184 15.96 -46.10 16.93
C CYS A 184 15.96 -44.85 16.05
N THR A 185 16.72 -44.86 14.96
CA THR A 185 16.80 -43.75 14.00
C THR A 185 15.45 -43.48 13.33
N THR A 186 14.79 -44.53 12.84
CA THR A 186 13.45 -44.42 12.23
C THR A 186 12.43 -43.89 13.24
N ARG A 187 12.46 -44.36 14.50
CA ARG A 187 11.55 -43.89 15.54
C ARG A 187 11.75 -42.40 15.83
N ASN A 188 12.98 -41.91 15.85
CA ASN A 188 13.27 -40.49 16.05
C ASN A 188 12.77 -39.67 14.86
N SER A 189 13.05 -40.11 13.63
CA SER A 189 12.53 -39.45 12.42
C SER A 189 11.00 -39.37 12.39
N VAL A 190 10.30 -40.45 12.78
CA VAL A 190 8.83 -40.44 12.89
C VAL A 190 8.35 -39.43 13.94
N LYS A 191 9.08 -39.27 15.05
CA LYS A 191 8.75 -38.29 16.08
C LYS A 191 8.88 -36.86 15.54
N ASP A 192 9.95 -36.58 14.81
CA ASP A 192 10.20 -35.27 14.22
C ASP A 192 9.17 -34.92 13.14
N LEU A 193 8.86 -35.88 12.24
CA LEU A 193 7.81 -35.72 11.23
C LEU A 193 6.43 -35.48 11.83
N LYS A 194 6.12 -36.10 13.00
CA LYS A 194 4.86 -35.82 13.70
C LYS A 194 4.79 -34.40 14.24
N ILE A 195 5.90 -33.84 14.70
CA ILE A 195 5.97 -32.45 15.16
C ILE A 195 5.75 -31.52 13.97
N GLU A 196 6.47 -31.74 12.87
CA GLU A 196 6.32 -30.94 11.64
C GLU A 196 4.90 -31.01 11.07
N LEU A 197 4.29 -32.20 11.05
CA LEU A 197 2.91 -32.38 10.61
C LEU A 197 1.95 -31.54 11.45
N LYS A 198 2.11 -31.57 12.79
CA LYS A 198 1.27 -30.78 13.70
C LYS A 198 1.40 -29.28 13.43
N GLU A 199 2.62 -28.78 13.23
CA GLU A 199 2.87 -27.36 12.92
C GLU A 199 2.26 -26.95 11.58
N LYS A 200 2.39 -27.79 10.54
CA LYS A 200 1.77 -27.52 9.22
C LYS A 200 0.25 -27.56 9.27
N THR A 201 -0.34 -28.51 10.00
CA THR A 201 -1.78 -28.57 10.18
C THR A 201 -2.31 -27.31 10.88
N GLN A 202 -1.62 -26.84 11.91
CA GLN A 202 -2.00 -25.61 12.59
C GLN A 202 -1.93 -24.38 11.67
N LYS A 203 -0.83 -24.22 10.90
CA LYS A 203 -0.70 -23.11 9.94
C LYS A 203 -1.78 -23.16 8.85
N TYR A 204 -2.10 -24.35 8.36
CA TYR A 204 -3.17 -24.54 7.37
C TYR A 204 -4.53 -24.11 7.91
N GLU A 205 -4.84 -24.44 9.18
CA GLU A 205 -6.08 -23.99 9.83
C GLU A 205 -6.12 -22.47 10.02
N GLU A 206 -5.00 -21.85 10.38
CA GLU A 206 -4.87 -20.38 10.48
C GLU A 206 -5.10 -19.69 9.12
N GLU A 207 -4.47 -20.19 8.06
CA GLU A 207 -4.65 -19.69 6.69
C GLU A 207 -6.11 -19.85 6.20
N LEU A 208 -6.75 -20.98 6.50
CA LEU A 208 -8.17 -21.21 6.21
C LEU A 208 -9.08 -20.19 6.90
N GLN A 209 -8.77 -19.81 8.14
CA GLN A 209 -9.54 -18.77 8.84
C GLN A 209 -9.35 -17.40 8.20
N ILE A 210 -8.13 -17.06 7.78
CA ILE A 210 -7.84 -15.81 7.07
C ILE A 210 -8.61 -15.77 5.75
N LEU A 211 -8.58 -16.86 4.98
CA LEU A 211 -9.27 -16.96 3.69
C LEU A 211 -10.78 -16.78 3.85
N LYS A 212 -11.39 -17.41 4.86
CA LYS A 212 -12.81 -17.21 5.19
C LYS A 212 -13.16 -15.75 5.52
N ARG A 213 -12.28 -15.03 6.22
CA ARG A 213 -12.47 -13.59 6.50
C ARG A 213 -12.37 -12.76 5.23
N MET A 214 -11.35 -13.02 4.42
CA MET A 214 -11.14 -12.32 3.14
C MET A 214 -12.31 -12.53 2.17
N GLU A 215 -12.92 -13.72 2.13
CA GLU A 215 -14.11 -13.98 1.30
C GLU A 215 -15.28 -13.05 1.65
N VAL A 216 -15.50 -12.79 2.95
CA VAL A 216 -16.53 -11.85 3.41
C VAL A 216 -16.20 -10.43 2.96
N ASP A 217 -14.96 -9.98 3.16
CA ASP A 217 -14.52 -8.64 2.77
C ASP A 217 -14.63 -8.41 1.25
N VAL A 218 -14.22 -9.41 0.45
CA VAL A 218 -14.34 -9.37 -1.01
C VAL A 218 -15.80 -9.29 -1.44
N LYS A 219 -16.70 -10.04 -0.79
CA LYS A 219 -18.12 -9.98 -1.08
C LYS A 219 -18.70 -8.59 -0.77
N SER A 220 -18.41 -8.03 0.41
CA SER A 220 -18.84 -6.68 0.78
C SER A 220 -18.27 -5.60 -0.15
N PHE A 221 -17.02 -5.77 -0.60
CA PHE A 221 -16.42 -4.87 -1.58
C PHE A 221 -17.16 -4.90 -2.93
N ARG A 222 -17.50 -6.10 -3.43
CA ARG A 222 -18.29 -6.26 -4.66
C ARG A 222 -19.68 -5.64 -4.54
N GLU A 223 -20.38 -5.90 -3.44
CA GLU A 223 -21.70 -5.30 -3.18
C GLU A 223 -21.65 -3.76 -3.15
N ARG A 224 -20.58 -3.20 -2.56
CA ARG A 224 -20.33 -1.75 -2.58
C ARG A 224 -20.05 -1.23 -4.00
N GLN A 225 -19.24 -1.94 -4.77
CA GLN A 225 -18.94 -1.59 -6.16
C GLN A 225 -20.22 -1.53 -7.00
N ASP A 226 -21.05 -2.57 -6.92
CA ASP A 226 -22.34 -2.65 -7.63
C ASP A 226 -23.29 -1.51 -7.24
N ALA A 227 -23.29 -1.12 -5.96
CA ALA A 227 -24.09 0.01 -5.49
C ALA A 227 -23.58 1.36 -6.04
N LEU A 228 -22.27 1.55 -6.12
CA LEU A 228 -21.66 2.76 -6.71
C LEU A 228 -21.97 2.86 -8.21
N ASP A 229 -21.86 1.77 -8.94
CA ASP A 229 -22.20 1.72 -10.37
C ASP A 229 -23.68 2.06 -10.60
N LYS A 230 -24.58 1.54 -9.75
CA LYS A 230 -26.00 1.91 -9.77
C LYS A 230 -26.21 3.40 -9.49
N ILE A 231 -25.52 3.98 -8.52
CA ILE A 231 -25.60 5.42 -8.22
C ILE A 231 -25.16 6.25 -9.44
N GLU A 232 -24.09 5.85 -10.11
CA GLU A 232 -23.61 6.55 -11.31
C GLU A 232 -24.65 6.51 -12.44
N ILE A 233 -25.25 5.33 -12.67
CA ILE A 233 -26.35 5.17 -13.65
C ILE A 233 -27.54 6.04 -13.27
N MET A 234 -27.93 6.08 -11.99
CA MET A 234 -29.06 6.90 -11.53
C MET A 234 -28.80 8.40 -11.72
N LYS A 235 -27.58 8.89 -11.44
CA LYS A 235 -27.20 10.29 -11.72
C LYS A 235 -27.30 10.63 -13.20
N LYS A 236 -26.86 9.73 -14.08
CA LYS A 236 -27.01 9.89 -15.55
C LYS A 236 -28.48 9.96 -15.94
N LYS A 237 -29.33 9.10 -15.35
CA LYS A 237 -30.78 9.12 -15.57
C LYS A 237 -31.45 10.40 -15.06
N GLU A 238 -31.05 10.91 -13.91
CA GLU A 238 -31.56 12.18 -13.36
C GLU A 238 -31.28 13.34 -14.31
N ALA A 239 -30.03 13.45 -14.79
CA ALA A 239 -29.67 14.46 -15.79
C ALA A 239 -30.45 14.31 -17.10
N TRP A 240 -30.70 13.06 -17.53
CA TRP A 240 -31.51 12.77 -18.71
C TRP A 240 -32.97 13.20 -18.54
N LEU A 241 -33.58 12.90 -17.40
CA LEU A 241 -34.96 13.32 -17.08
C LEU A 241 -35.09 14.85 -17.07
N ALA A 242 -34.12 15.56 -16.47
CA ALA A 242 -34.09 17.02 -16.48
C ALA A 242 -33.94 17.58 -17.90
N TYR A 243 -33.18 16.90 -18.77
CA TYR A 243 -33.10 17.24 -20.19
C TYR A 243 -34.44 17.00 -20.91
N GLU A 244 -35.09 15.86 -20.69
CA GLU A 244 -36.39 15.54 -21.29
C GLU A 244 -37.46 16.57 -20.92
N GLU A 245 -37.54 16.95 -19.65
CA GLU A 245 -38.50 17.95 -19.17
C GLU A 245 -38.26 19.33 -19.82
N LYS A 246 -37.00 19.77 -19.89
CA LYS A 246 -36.63 21.02 -20.58
C LYS A 246 -36.84 20.94 -22.09
N SER A 247 -36.56 19.79 -22.70
CA SER A 247 -36.76 19.57 -24.14
C SER A 247 -38.25 19.62 -24.50
N ALA A 248 -39.10 18.97 -23.71
CA ALA A 248 -40.56 19.04 -23.88
C ALA A 248 -41.08 20.48 -23.74
N SER A 249 -40.63 21.20 -22.71
CA SER A 249 -40.97 22.62 -22.50
C SER A 249 -40.48 23.51 -23.64
N PHE A 250 -39.26 23.27 -24.14
CA PHE A 250 -38.70 23.99 -25.29
C PHE A 250 -39.50 23.73 -26.57
N ILE A 251 -39.89 22.47 -26.83
CA ILE A 251 -40.71 22.12 -27.99
C ILE A 251 -42.05 22.86 -27.94
N GLN A 252 -42.70 22.90 -26.77
CA GLN A 252 -43.96 23.65 -26.58
C GLN A 252 -43.78 25.16 -26.79
N LEU A 253 -42.81 25.78 -26.10
CA LEU A 253 -42.55 27.21 -26.21
C LEU A 253 -42.12 27.62 -27.63
N ASN A 254 -41.36 26.78 -28.33
CA ASN A 254 -40.96 27.04 -29.71
C ASN A 254 -42.15 26.95 -30.67
N ALA A 255 -43.08 26.01 -30.45
CA ALA A 255 -44.32 25.93 -31.22
C ALA A 255 -45.20 27.17 -30.99
N GLU A 256 -45.35 27.61 -29.73
CA GLU A 256 -46.07 28.84 -29.39
C GLU A 256 -45.40 30.09 -29.99
N SER A 257 -44.08 30.21 -29.87
CA SER A 257 -43.30 31.31 -30.44
C SER A 257 -43.47 31.40 -31.96
N LYS A 258 -43.42 30.26 -32.67
CA LYS A 258 -43.72 30.23 -34.12
C LYS A 258 -45.13 30.68 -34.44
N LYS A 259 -46.12 30.29 -33.62
CA LYS A 259 -47.51 30.72 -33.80
C LYS A 259 -47.66 32.23 -33.59
N PHE A 260 -47.08 32.79 -32.53
CA PHE A 260 -47.08 34.23 -32.28
C PHE A 260 -46.33 35.01 -33.35
N LEU A 261 -45.22 34.48 -33.85
CA LEU A 261 -44.47 35.10 -34.94
C LEU A 261 -45.30 35.16 -36.23
N SER A 262 -46.00 34.07 -36.57
CA SER A 262 -46.93 34.05 -37.71
C SER A 262 -48.06 35.08 -37.54
N GLN A 263 -48.67 35.15 -36.35
CA GLN A 263 -49.73 36.12 -36.05
C GLN A 263 -49.23 37.58 -36.09
N TYR A 264 -48.00 37.82 -35.63
CA TYR A 264 -47.35 39.12 -35.70
C TYR A 264 -47.07 39.52 -37.16
N GLU A 265 -46.57 38.61 -37.98
CA GLU A 265 -46.33 38.86 -39.40
C GLU A 265 -47.63 39.15 -40.16
N GLU A 266 -48.70 38.39 -39.92
CA GLU A 266 -50.04 38.65 -40.47
C GLU A 266 -50.58 40.02 -40.02
N SER A 267 -50.53 40.30 -38.72
CA SER A 267 -50.98 41.59 -38.18
C SER A 267 -50.19 42.76 -38.75
N LYS A 268 -48.87 42.60 -38.92
CA LYS A 268 -47.99 43.59 -39.55
C LYS A 268 -48.33 43.79 -41.03
N GLN A 269 -48.65 42.73 -41.76
CA GLN A 269 -49.14 42.85 -43.14
C GLN A 269 -50.48 43.59 -43.21
N HIS A 270 -51.41 43.30 -42.30
CA HIS A 270 -52.68 44.02 -42.21
C HIS A 270 -52.53 45.49 -41.81
N LEU A 271 -51.55 45.83 -40.96
CA LEU A 271 -51.30 47.21 -40.53
C LEU A 271 -50.61 48.05 -41.60
N LYS A 272 -49.86 47.42 -42.51
CA LYS A 272 -49.10 48.08 -43.57
C LYS A 272 -49.95 49.04 -44.44
N PRO A 273 -51.11 48.64 -45.01
CA PRO A 273 -51.96 49.55 -45.77
C PRO A 273 -52.52 50.71 -44.92
N PHE A 274 -52.82 50.48 -43.64
CA PHE A 274 -53.27 51.58 -42.76
C PHE A 274 -52.15 52.58 -42.49
N LEU A 275 -50.91 52.10 -42.28
CA LEU A 275 -49.74 52.96 -42.15
C LEU A 275 -49.47 53.76 -43.43
N ASP A 276 -49.63 53.15 -44.60
CA ASP A 276 -49.48 53.82 -45.88
C ASP A 276 -50.54 54.94 -46.06
N VAL A 277 -51.79 54.66 -45.69
CA VAL A 277 -52.89 55.67 -45.70
C VAL A 277 -52.64 56.80 -44.69
N ILE A 278 -52.16 56.49 -43.48
CA ILE A 278 -51.80 57.50 -42.47
C ILE A 278 -50.64 58.38 -42.96
N ASN A 279 -49.63 57.77 -43.59
CA ASN A 279 -48.50 58.50 -44.15
C ASN A 279 -48.92 59.39 -45.34
N GLU A 280 -49.83 58.93 -46.19
CA GLU A 280 -50.45 59.78 -47.22
C GLU A 280 -51.29 60.91 -46.62
N GLY A 281 -52.06 60.61 -45.57
CA GLY A 281 -52.82 61.60 -44.80
C GLY A 281 -51.91 62.69 -44.22
N ARG A 282 -50.81 62.31 -43.58
CA ARG A 282 -49.79 63.26 -43.07
C ARG A 282 -49.17 64.10 -44.18
N LYS A 283 -48.87 63.53 -45.35
CA LYS A 283 -48.39 64.29 -46.51
C LYS A 283 -49.41 65.34 -46.96
N LYS A 284 -50.70 64.97 -47.02
CA LYS A 284 -51.80 65.89 -47.38
C LYS A 284 -52.00 66.97 -46.31
N GLU A 285 -51.89 66.62 -45.03
CA GLU A 285 -51.96 67.55 -43.90
C GLU A 285 -50.83 68.58 -43.94
N LEU A 286 -49.59 68.15 -44.18
CA LEU A 286 -48.43 69.04 -44.37
C LEU A 286 -48.62 69.99 -45.57
N ALA A 287 -49.20 69.48 -46.67
CA ALA A 287 -49.53 70.30 -47.84
C ALA A 287 -50.62 71.34 -47.53
N LEU A 288 -51.63 70.99 -46.73
CA LEU A 288 -52.67 71.93 -46.28
C LEU A 288 -52.11 72.97 -45.30
N TYR A 289 -51.28 72.57 -44.33
CA TYR A 289 -50.63 73.49 -43.39
C TYR A 289 -49.75 74.53 -44.11
N SER A 290 -48.99 74.12 -45.14
CA SER A 290 -48.21 75.05 -45.94
C SER A 290 -49.08 76.03 -46.74
N LYS A 291 -50.22 75.57 -47.26
CA LYS A 291 -51.21 76.40 -47.97
C LYS A 291 -51.89 77.42 -47.03
N ILE A 292 -52.32 77.00 -45.85
CA ILE A 292 -52.88 77.90 -44.81
C ILE A 292 -51.83 78.96 -44.39
N LYS A 293 -50.57 78.56 -44.20
CA LYS A 293 -49.48 79.49 -43.85
C LYS A 293 -49.25 80.55 -44.93
N SER A 294 -49.34 80.19 -46.22
CA SER A 294 -49.29 81.17 -47.31
C SER A 294 -50.49 82.11 -47.34
N GLN A 295 -51.69 81.60 -47.05
CA GLN A 295 -52.93 82.38 -47.10
C GLN A 295 -53.04 83.38 -45.95
N ASN A 296 -52.60 83.00 -44.74
CA ASN A 296 -52.53 83.91 -43.59
C ASN A 296 -51.54 85.07 -43.81
N LYS A 297 -50.42 84.86 -44.53
CA LYS A 297 -49.51 85.94 -44.93
C LYS A 297 -50.18 86.97 -45.85
N VAL A 298 -51.02 86.51 -46.77
CA VAL A 298 -51.77 87.40 -47.67
C VAL A 298 -52.86 88.17 -46.90
N SER A 299 -53.56 87.49 -45.97
CA SER A 299 -54.58 88.13 -45.14
C SER A 299 -54.01 89.21 -44.20
N SER A 300 -52.86 88.97 -43.57
CA SER A 300 -52.24 89.97 -42.67
C SER A 300 -51.79 91.23 -43.42
N GLN A 301 -51.33 91.09 -44.68
CA GLN A 301 -50.99 92.22 -45.52
C GLN A 301 -52.23 93.04 -45.94
N ALA A 302 -53.38 92.40 -46.11
CA ALA A 302 -54.64 93.07 -46.41
C ALA A 302 -55.17 93.86 -45.19
N GLU A 303 -55.08 93.29 -43.98
CA GLU A 303 -55.50 93.96 -42.73
C GLU A 303 -54.64 95.21 -42.43
N MET A 304 -53.33 95.15 -42.65
CA MET A 304 -52.45 96.31 -42.48
C MET A 304 -52.86 97.48 -43.37
N LYS A 305 -53.15 97.21 -44.66
CA LYS A 305 -53.64 98.24 -45.60
C LYS A 305 -54.99 98.82 -45.18
N GLN A 306 -55.89 98.00 -44.62
CA GLN A 306 -57.20 98.46 -44.15
C GLN A 306 -57.10 99.39 -42.92
N ASN A 307 -56.16 99.11 -42.01
CA ASN A 307 -55.95 99.93 -40.81
C ASN A 307 -55.32 101.30 -41.12
N ASP A 308 -54.42 101.39 -42.11
CA ASP A 308 -53.85 102.68 -42.53
C ASP A 308 -54.91 103.59 -43.17
N LEU A 309 -55.82 103.02 -43.96
CA LEU A 309 -56.96 103.77 -44.52
C LEU A 309 -57.87 104.33 -43.41
N LYS A 310 -58.16 103.53 -42.38
CA LYS A 310 -58.98 103.97 -41.23
C LYS A 310 -58.33 105.14 -40.47
N LYS A 311 -57.01 105.10 -40.26
CA LYS A 311 -56.27 106.20 -39.60
C LYS A 311 -56.32 107.50 -40.41
N HIS A 312 -56.20 107.42 -41.74
CA HIS A 312 -56.31 108.57 -42.62
C HIS A 312 -57.71 109.20 -42.57
N PHE A 313 -58.76 108.38 -42.56
CA PHE A 313 -60.14 108.86 -42.49
C PHE A 313 -60.42 109.61 -41.16
N LEU A 314 -59.88 109.11 -40.05
CA LEU A 314 -60.06 109.74 -38.73
C LEU A 314 -59.40 111.12 -38.62
N LYS A 315 -58.21 111.30 -39.23
CA LYS A 315 -57.52 112.61 -39.27
C LYS A 315 -58.31 113.66 -40.04
N ILE A 316 -58.87 113.30 -41.20
CA ILE A 316 -59.67 114.23 -42.01
C ILE A 316 -60.95 114.63 -41.26
N LYS A 317 -61.60 113.67 -40.59
CA LYS A 317 -62.81 113.93 -39.79
C LYS A 317 -62.57 114.94 -38.66
N ASN A 318 -61.43 114.85 -37.96
CA ASN A 318 -61.11 115.76 -36.86
C ASN A 318 -60.76 117.18 -37.35
N SER A 319 -60.13 117.31 -38.52
CA SER A 319 -59.83 118.62 -39.12
C SER A 319 -61.10 119.37 -39.53
N ILE A 320 -62.11 118.65 -40.04
CA ILE A 320 -63.42 119.24 -40.38
C ILE A 320 -64.16 119.73 -39.13
N PHE A 321 -63.98 119.07 -37.99
CA PHE A 321 -64.62 119.45 -36.73
C PHE A 321 -64.06 120.77 -36.17
N SER A 322 -62.73 120.97 -36.19
CA SER A 322 -62.11 122.19 -35.65
C SER A 322 -62.47 123.44 -36.45
N VAL A 323 -62.52 123.35 -37.78
CA VAL A 323 -62.93 124.46 -38.65
C VAL A 323 -64.40 124.86 -38.40
N LYS A 324 -65.25 123.90 -38.01
CA LYS A 324 -66.65 124.14 -37.69
C LYS A 324 -66.85 124.89 -36.36
N GLU A 325 -66.02 124.62 -35.35
CA GLU A 325 -66.04 125.34 -34.07
C GLU A 325 -65.51 126.77 -34.21
N ASP A 326 -64.41 126.97 -34.95
CA ASP A 326 -63.82 128.29 -35.19
C ASP A 326 -64.80 129.24 -35.91
N LEU A 327 -65.60 128.72 -36.85
CA LEU A 327 -66.58 129.52 -37.57
C LEU A 327 -67.75 129.95 -36.66
N LYS A 328 -68.12 129.09 -35.69
CA LYS A 328 -69.19 129.36 -34.73
C LYS A 328 -68.80 130.46 -33.74
N ALA A 329 -67.56 130.41 -33.24
CA ALA A 329 -67.03 131.42 -32.33
C ALA A 329 -66.92 132.82 -32.97
N LYS A 330 -66.62 132.89 -34.28
CA LYS A 330 -66.57 134.18 -34.99
C LYS A 330 -67.95 134.81 -35.22
N ILE A 331 -69.00 134.02 -35.36
CA ILE A 331 -70.37 134.54 -35.52
C ILE A 331 -70.86 135.14 -34.19
N GLU A 332 -70.63 134.46 -33.06
CA GLU A 332 -71.01 134.97 -31.72
C GLU A 332 -70.24 136.24 -31.31
N ALA A 333 -69.01 136.42 -31.80
CA ALA A 333 -68.21 137.63 -31.54
C ALA A 333 -68.77 138.86 -32.26
N GLU A 334 -69.36 138.68 -33.45
CA GLU A 334 -69.87 139.79 -34.26
C GLU A 334 -71.26 140.25 -33.78
N GLU A 335 -72.11 139.32 -33.33
CA GLU A 335 -73.40 139.64 -32.69
C GLU A 335 -73.22 140.51 -31.43
N LYS A 336 -72.14 140.29 -30.65
CA LYS A 336 -71.82 141.12 -29.48
C LYS A 336 -71.42 142.55 -29.85
N ARG A 337 -70.70 142.74 -30.96
CA ARG A 337 -70.30 144.08 -31.44
C ARG A 337 -71.49 144.92 -31.89
N GLU A 338 -72.48 144.32 -32.54
CA GLU A 338 -73.69 145.04 -32.93
C GLU A 338 -74.49 145.55 -31.72
N MET A 339 -74.51 144.80 -30.61
CA MET A 339 -75.16 145.24 -29.37
C MET A 339 -74.45 146.45 -28.72
N GLU A 340 -73.11 146.47 -28.70
CA GLU A 340 -72.33 147.60 -28.15
C GLU A 340 -72.49 148.88 -28.98
N ILE A 341 -72.58 148.76 -30.30
CA ILE A 341 -72.81 149.91 -31.20
C ILE A 341 -74.19 150.54 -30.98
N ASN A 342 -75.22 149.73 -30.73
CA ASN A 342 -76.54 150.24 -30.41
C ASN A 342 -76.59 150.94 -29.04
N HIS A 343 -75.88 150.40 -28.04
CA HIS A 343 -75.84 151.01 -26.71
C HIS A 343 -75.20 152.40 -26.71
N LEU A 344 -74.13 152.59 -27.49
CA LEU A 344 -73.45 153.89 -27.63
C LEU A 344 -74.28 154.92 -28.41
N LYS A 345 -75.17 154.49 -29.31
CA LYS A 345 -76.12 155.39 -29.99
C LYS A 345 -77.20 155.92 -29.06
N ASP A 346 -77.63 155.12 -28.08
CA ASP A 346 -78.61 155.55 -27.09
C ASP A 346 -78.04 156.55 -26.09
N GLU A 347 -76.75 156.46 -25.74
CA GLU A 347 -76.09 157.45 -24.89
C GLU A 347 -75.94 158.82 -25.56
N ILE A 348 -75.77 158.86 -26.89
CA ILE A 348 -75.77 160.10 -27.67
C ILE A 348 -77.13 160.83 -27.57
N ALA A 349 -78.24 160.11 -27.45
CA ALA A 349 -79.57 160.72 -27.35
C ALA A 349 -79.89 161.29 -25.96
N VAL A 350 -79.30 160.76 -24.88
CA VAL A 350 -79.62 161.18 -23.52
C VAL A 350 -78.92 162.51 -23.17
N MET A 351 -77.68 162.73 -23.62
CA MET A 351 -76.96 163.97 -23.27
C MET A 351 -77.46 165.23 -23.99
N GLU A 352 -78.23 165.10 -25.07
CA GLU A 352 -78.84 166.24 -25.78
C GLU A 352 -80.12 166.80 -25.10
N THR A 353 -80.72 166.09 -24.13
CA THR A 353 -82.06 166.44 -23.59
C THR A 353 -82.08 167.22 -22.27
N SER A 354 -80.94 167.41 -21.60
CA SER A 354 -80.88 168.13 -20.31
C SER A 354 -80.17 169.49 -20.39
N ILE A 355 -80.64 170.34 -21.29
CA ILE A 355 -80.53 171.81 -21.21
C ILE A 355 -81.61 172.32 -20.23
N PRO A 356 -81.37 173.38 -19.44
CA PRO A 356 -82.27 174.53 -19.57
C PRO A 356 -81.57 175.90 -19.62
N LYS A 357 -82.20 176.79 -20.40
CA LYS A 357 -81.88 178.22 -20.67
C LYS A 357 -82.20 179.18 -19.50
N LYS A 358 -81.53 180.35 -19.54
CA LYS A 358 -81.73 181.71 -18.90
C LYS A 358 -80.60 182.07 -17.92
N THR A 359 -80.03 183.30 -17.82
CA THR A 359 -80.27 184.64 -18.40
C THR A 359 -79.08 185.57 -18.05
N GLY A 360 -78.76 186.52 -18.94
CA GLY A 360 -78.02 187.77 -18.66
C GLY A 360 -76.49 187.65 -18.68
N GLN A 361 -75.69 188.65 -19.07
CA GLN A 361 -75.90 190.02 -19.51
C GLN A 361 -74.51 190.56 -19.93
N PHE A 362 -74.47 191.48 -20.91
CA PHE A 362 -73.37 192.42 -21.25
C PHE A 362 -72.03 191.83 -21.77
N SER A 363 -71.30 192.44 -22.71
CA SER A 363 -71.54 193.51 -23.69
C SER A 363 -70.23 193.74 -24.46
N VAL A 364 -70.39 194.29 -25.66
CA VAL A 364 -69.37 194.74 -26.64
C VAL A 364 -68.75 193.62 -27.45
#